data_AF-A0A101GT09-F1
#
_entry.id   AF-A0A101GT09-F1
#
_cell.length_a   1.000
_cell.length_b   1.000
_cell.length_c   1.000
_cell.angle_alpha   90.00
_cell.angle_beta   90.00
_cell.angle_gamma   90.00
#
_symmetry.space_group_name_H-M   'P 1'
#
loop_
_entity.id
_entity.type
_entity.pdbx_description
1 polymer ?
#
loop_
_entity_poly.entity_id
_entity_poly.type
_entity_poly.pdbx_seq_one_letter_code
_entity_poly.pdbx_strand_id
1 'polypeptide(L)'
;MQVYQFPSVEDQEVIRTAVEVFLNTQTGLARNRMLKTIRAILDRYRISRFGFSDYTVEATKMPGFCTVKARNLVSGYNCPWCGEMLYGLQSKVRILSIQERLNNHLVTYGCRCGKVFAKYENLD
;
A
#
# COMPACT_ATOMS: atom_id res chain seq x y z
N MET A 1 -31.05 13.51 0.40
CA MET A 1 -29.77 13.45 1.15
C MET A 1 -29.18 12.06 0.92
N GLN A 2 -28.07 11.95 0.18
CA GLN A 2 -27.47 10.65 -0.15
C GLN A 2 -26.51 10.25 0.97
N VAL A 3 -26.85 9.22 1.74
CA VAL A 3 -26.00 8.71 2.82
C VAL A 3 -24.91 7.84 2.16
N TYR A 4 -23.68 8.33 2.14
CA TYR A 4 -22.53 7.52 1.73
C TYR A 4 -22.27 6.48 2.82
N GLN A 5 -22.39 5.21 2.47
CA GLN A 5 -22.01 4.15 3.39
C GLN A 5 -20.48 4.10 3.48
N PHE A 6 -19.97 4.09 4.71
CA PHE A 6 -18.57 3.82 4.96
C PHE A 6 -18.33 2.31 4.94
N PRO A 7 -17.11 1.86 4.57
CA PRO A 7 -16.73 0.46 4.71
C PRO A 7 -17.04 -0.08 6.10
N SER A 8 -17.78 -1.18 6.16
CA SER A 8 -18.05 -1.90 7.41
C SER A 8 -16.73 -2.34 8.08
N VAL A 9 -16.79 -2.69 9.36
CA VAL A 9 -15.61 -3.20 10.09
C VAL A 9 -15.03 -4.43 9.39
N GLU A 10 -15.90 -5.36 8.95
CA GLU A 10 -15.49 -6.55 8.19
C GLU A 10 -14.77 -6.19 6.88
N ASP A 11 -15.29 -5.22 6.11
CA ASP A 11 -14.64 -4.79 4.87
C ASP A 11 -13.30 -4.08 5.14
N GLN A 12 -13.18 -3.36 6.26
CA GLN A 12 -11.90 -2.80 6.69
C GLN A 12 -10.88 -3.90 7.04
N GLU A 13 -11.32 -4.97 7.71
CA GLU A 13 -10.48 -6.13 8.02
C GLU A 13 -10.04 -6.88 6.77
N VAL A 14 -10.90 -6.99 5.76
CA VAL A 14 -10.52 -7.57 4.46
C VAL A 14 -9.39 -6.76 3.81
N ILE A 15 -9.45 -5.43 3.86
CA ILE A 15 -8.36 -4.58 3.34
C ILE A 15 -7.06 -4.81 4.12
N ARG A 16 -7.10 -4.83 5.46
CA ARG A 16 -5.92 -5.08 6.30
C ARG A 16 -5.31 -6.45 6.01
N THR A 17 -6.13 -7.48 6.02
CA THR A 17 -5.72 -8.87 5.75
C THR A 17 -5.10 -9.01 4.36
N ALA A 18 -5.68 -8.35 3.35
CA ALA A 18 -5.12 -8.36 1.99
C ALA A 18 -3.70 -7.79 1.95
N VAL A 19 -3.46 -6.68 2.66
CA VAL A 19 -2.13 -6.08 2.80
C VAL A 19 -1.20 -7.03 3.55
N GLU A 20 -1.61 -7.54 4.71
CA GLU A 20 -0.81 -8.45 5.53
C GLU A 20 -0.40 -9.73 4.77
N VAL A 21 -1.33 -10.34 4.03
CA VAL A 21 -1.03 -11.52 3.19
C VAL A 21 0.03 -11.19 2.14
N PHE A 22 -0.05 -10.01 1.51
CA PHE A 22 1.00 -9.59 0.59
C PHE A 22 2.34 -9.33 1.32
N LEU A 23 2.34 -8.67 2.47
CA LEU A 23 3.57 -8.41 3.23
C LEU A 23 4.27 -9.70 3.67
N ASN A 24 3.50 -10.73 4.00
CA ASN A 24 4.01 -12.04 4.38
C ASN A 24 4.53 -12.85 3.18
N THR A 25 3.79 -12.87 2.06
CA THR A 25 4.11 -13.74 0.91
C THR A 25 5.04 -13.09 -0.11
N GLN A 26 4.93 -11.78 -0.32
CA GLN A 26 5.78 -10.95 -1.19
C GLN A 26 5.88 -11.41 -2.65
N THR A 27 4.84 -12.08 -3.16
CA THR A 27 4.75 -12.51 -4.56
C THR A 27 3.98 -11.51 -5.40
N GLY A 28 4.28 -11.46 -6.71
CA GLY A 28 3.52 -10.63 -7.66
C GLY A 28 2.04 -11.01 -7.75
N LEU A 29 1.72 -12.30 -7.63
CA LEU A 29 0.34 -12.79 -7.61
C LEU A 29 -0.42 -12.28 -6.37
N ALA A 30 0.20 -12.36 -5.19
CA ALA A 30 -0.40 -11.84 -3.95
C ALA A 30 -0.60 -10.32 -4.02
N ARG A 31 0.35 -9.58 -4.59
CA ARG A 31 0.22 -8.14 -4.83
C ARG A 31 -1.00 -7.82 -5.70
N ASN A 32 -1.14 -8.51 -6.83
CA ASN A 32 -2.25 -8.29 -7.74
C ASN A 32 -3.60 -8.63 -7.11
N ARG A 33 -3.68 -9.71 -6.34
CA ARG A 33 -4.89 -10.07 -5.59
C ARG A 33 -5.22 -9.01 -4.54
N MET A 34 -4.24 -8.58 -3.75
CA MET A 34 -4.40 -7.51 -2.76
C MET A 34 -5.00 -6.25 -3.40
N LEU A 35 -4.41 -5.74 -4.49
CA LEU A 35 -4.87 -4.50 -5.13
C LEU A 35 -6.30 -4.63 -5.69
N LYS A 36 -6.64 -5.78 -6.28
CA LYS A 36 -7.99 -6.04 -6.81
C LYS A 36 -9.03 -6.15 -5.69
N THR A 37 -8.71 -6.86 -4.61
CA THR A 37 -9.59 -7.02 -3.44
C THR A 37 -9.90 -5.66 -2.81
N ILE A 38 -8.87 -4.85 -2.57
CA ILE A 38 -9.04 -3.50 -2.02
C ILE A 38 -9.88 -2.64 -2.96
N ARG A 39 -9.60 -2.71 -4.28
CA ARG A 39 -10.37 -1.96 -5.27
C ARG A 39 -11.86 -2.32 -5.27
N ALA A 40 -12.19 -3.61 -5.20
CA ALA A 40 -13.59 -4.05 -5.17
C ALA A 40 -14.37 -3.47 -3.98
N ILE A 41 -13.73 -3.31 -2.83
CA ILE A 41 -14.33 -2.68 -1.65
C ILE A 41 -14.54 -1.18 -1.91
N LEU A 42 -13.53 -0.47 -2.42
CA LEU A 42 -13.66 0.94 -2.76
C LEU A 42 -14.81 1.19 -3.76
N ASP A 43 -14.95 0.33 -4.77
CA ASP A 43 -16.02 0.41 -5.77
C ASP A 43 -17.40 0.11 -5.16
N ARG A 44 -17.51 -0.89 -4.26
CA ARG A 44 -18.76 -1.23 -3.55
C ARG A 44 -19.33 -0.03 -2.80
N TYR A 45 -18.47 0.72 -2.12
CA TYR A 45 -18.87 1.91 -1.35
C TYR A 45 -18.84 3.21 -2.17
N ARG A 46 -18.46 3.14 -3.46
CA ARG A 46 -18.31 4.30 -4.35
C ARG A 46 -17.41 5.40 -3.77
N ILE A 47 -16.34 4.99 -3.09
CA ILE A 47 -15.34 5.90 -2.50
C ILE A 47 -14.04 5.80 -3.28
N SER A 48 -13.35 6.94 -3.45
CA SER A 48 -12.06 6.99 -4.14
C SER A 48 -10.88 6.67 -3.23
N ARG A 49 -11.06 6.74 -1.91
CA ARG A 49 -9.99 6.49 -0.93
C ARG A 49 -10.53 6.07 0.42
N PHE A 50 -9.73 5.30 1.15
CA PHE A 50 -9.98 4.95 2.55
C PHE A 50 -8.67 4.91 3.35
N GLY A 51 -8.69 5.37 4.60
CA GLY A 51 -7.48 5.59 5.41
C GLY A 51 -7.38 4.64 6.60
N PHE A 52 -6.17 4.13 6.84
CA PHE A 52 -5.75 3.42 8.05
C PHE A 52 -4.71 4.26 8.81
N SER A 53 -4.24 3.78 9.95
CA SER A 53 -3.23 4.48 10.77
C SER A 53 -1.93 4.76 10.02
N ASP A 54 -1.50 3.80 9.21
CA ASP A 54 -0.16 3.70 8.62
C ASP A 54 -0.16 3.85 7.09
N TYR A 55 -1.30 3.66 6.43
CA TYR A 55 -1.45 3.85 5.00
C TYR A 55 -2.86 4.30 4.61
N THR A 56 -2.98 4.77 3.37
CA THR A 56 -4.25 5.07 2.71
C THR A 56 -4.33 4.24 1.44
N VAL A 57 -5.49 3.68 1.13
CA VAL A 57 -5.76 3.01 -0.13
C VAL A 57 -6.56 3.94 -1.05
N GLU A 58 -6.19 4.01 -2.32
CA GLU A 58 -6.83 4.92 -3.28
C GLU A 58 -7.14 4.22 -4.60
N ALA A 59 -8.36 4.37 -5.09
CA ALA A 59 -8.79 3.89 -6.39
C ALA A 59 -7.94 4.55 -7.50
N THR A 60 -7.39 3.76 -8.42
CA THR A 60 -6.77 4.32 -9.64
C THR A 60 -7.82 4.84 -10.60
N LYS A 61 -7.44 5.76 -11.49
CA LYS A 61 -8.31 6.19 -12.61
C LYS A 61 -8.70 5.02 -13.49
N MET A 62 -7.75 4.10 -13.74
CA MET A 62 -8.05 2.83 -14.39
C MET A 62 -8.90 1.94 -13.47
N PRO A 63 -10.00 1.34 -13.97
CA PRO A 63 -10.76 0.35 -13.24
C PRO A 63 -9.91 -0.87 -12.84
N GLY A 64 -10.25 -1.52 -11.73
CA GLY A 64 -9.69 -2.81 -11.34
C GLY A 64 -8.40 -2.78 -10.50
N PHE A 65 -7.78 -1.61 -10.31
CA PHE A 65 -6.65 -1.46 -9.39
C PHE A 65 -6.84 -0.31 -8.40
N CYS A 66 -6.02 -0.36 -7.36
CA CYS A 66 -5.84 0.71 -6.38
C CYS A 66 -4.35 0.97 -6.18
N THR A 67 -4.03 2.02 -5.43
CA THR A 67 -2.70 2.29 -4.90
C THR A 67 -2.75 2.23 -3.38
N VAL A 68 -1.62 1.86 -2.76
CA VAL A 68 -1.43 1.94 -1.31
C VAL A 68 -0.38 3.01 -1.06
N LYS A 69 -0.73 4.05 -0.30
CA LYS A 69 0.15 5.17 0.03
C LYS A 69 0.47 5.15 1.51
N ALA A 70 1.74 5.00 1.87
CA ALA A 70 2.15 5.11 3.25
C ALA A 70 1.94 6.53 3.81
N ARG A 71 1.69 6.61 5.11
CA ARG A 71 1.60 7.87 5.86
C ARG A 71 2.92 8.25 6.54
N ASN A 72 3.73 7.26 6.88
CA ASN A 72 5.01 7.46 7.54
C ASN A 72 6.12 7.59 6.50
N LEU A 73 6.83 8.72 6.50
CA LEU A 73 8.01 8.95 5.68
C LEU A 73 9.26 8.53 6.47
N VAL A 74 10.18 7.82 5.82
CA VAL A 74 11.43 7.34 6.44
C VAL A 74 12.63 7.80 5.62
N SER A 75 13.78 7.89 6.29
CA SER A 75 15.09 8.10 5.69
C SER A 75 15.97 6.86 5.87
N GLY A 76 16.99 6.73 5.02
CA GLY A 76 17.94 5.62 5.08
C GLY A 76 17.62 4.43 4.19
N TYR A 77 18.38 3.35 4.38
CA TYR A 77 18.43 2.17 3.51
C TYR A 77 17.84 0.91 4.18
N ASN A 78 17.27 1.05 5.38
CA ASN A 78 16.78 -0.05 6.21
C ASN A 78 15.36 0.24 6.69
N CYS A 79 14.57 -0.82 6.89
CA CYS A 79 13.27 -0.73 7.53
C CYS A 79 13.47 -0.24 8.97
N PRO A 80 12.90 0.91 9.37
CA PRO A 80 13.15 1.47 10.70
C PRO A 80 12.69 0.59 11.87
N TRP A 81 11.85 -0.40 11.61
CA TRP A 81 11.25 -1.25 12.65
C TRP A 81 11.97 -2.59 12.85
N CYS A 82 12.59 -3.15 11.81
CA CYS A 82 13.25 -4.46 11.90
C CYS A 82 14.69 -4.48 11.36
N GLY A 83 15.18 -3.36 10.83
CA GLY A 83 16.54 -3.24 10.30
C GLY A 83 16.75 -3.90 8.94
N GLU A 84 15.73 -4.55 8.35
CA GLU A 84 15.83 -5.19 7.03
C GLU A 84 16.23 -4.18 5.95
N MET A 85 17.23 -4.51 5.13
CA MET A 85 17.68 -3.65 4.04
C MET A 85 16.56 -3.47 2.99
N LEU A 86 16.34 -2.24 2.53
CA LEU A 86 15.29 -1.90 1.55
C LEU A 86 15.59 -2.51 0.18
N TYR A 87 16.86 -2.49 -0.21
CA TYR A 87 17.31 -2.87 -1.54
C TYR A 87 18.05 -4.20 -1.48
N GLY A 88 17.85 -5.04 -2.48
CA GLY A 88 18.49 -6.34 -2.60
C GLY A 88 17.50 -7.45 -2.96
N LEU A 89 17.98 -8.43 -3.72
CA LEU A 89 17.17 -9.56 -4.19
C LEU A 89 16.54 -10.36 -3.03
N GLN A 90 17.29 -10.52 -1.94
CA GLN A 90 16.86 -11.24 -0.73
C GLN A 90 16.15 -10.35 0.29
N SER A 91 16.01 -9.04 0.02
CA SER A 91 15.32 -8.12 0.92
C SER A 91 13.91 -8.61 1.20
N LYS A 92 13.45 -8.42 2.44
CA LYS A 92 12.04 -8.63 2.82
C LYS A 92 11.23 -7.34 2.75
N VAL A 93 11.63 -6.39 1.90
CA VAL A 93 10.91 -5.14 1.62
C VAL A 93 10.49 -5.14 0.14
N ARG A 94 9.24 -4.76 -0.15
CA ARG A 94 8.69 -4.70 -1.51
C ARG A 94 7.98 -3.39 -1.77
N ILE A 95 8.03 -2.94 -3.02
CA ILE A 95 7.29 -1.75 -3.46
C ILE A 95 5.80 -2.08 -3.56
N LEU A 96 4.99 -1.28 -2.89
CA LEU A 96 3.53 -1.30 -2.97
C LEU A 96 3.05 -0.37 -4.09
N SER A 97 3.53 0.87 -4.10
CA SER A 97 3.18 1.88 -5.10
C SER A 97 4.32 2.88 -5.30
N ILE A 98 4.30 3.55 -6.45
CA ILE A 98 5.21 4.66 -6.78
C ILE A 98 4.34 5.85 -7.16
N GLN A 99 4.57 6.98 -6.49
CA GLN A 99 4.04 8.26 -6.93
C GLN A 99 5.17 9.04 -7.60
N GLU A 100 5.15 9.04 -8.93
CA GLU A 100 6.11 9.79 -9.74
C GLU A 100 5.89 11.30 -9.55
N ARG A 101 6.99 12.04 -9.38
CA ARG A 101 7.04 13.51 -9.34
C ARG A 101 8.23 13.99 -10.15
N LEU A 102 8.26 15.29 -10.41
CA LEU A 102 9.22 15.91 -11.33
C LEU A 102 10.70 15.67 -10.95
N ASN A 103 11.03 15.76 -9.66
CA ASN A 103 12.42 15.71 -9.18
C ASN A 103 12.74 14.47 -8.34
N ASN A 104 11.71 13.78 -7.85
CA ASN A 104 11.84 12.58 -7.04
C ASN A 104 10.58 11.73 -7.16
N HIS A 105 10.69 10.46 -6.79
CA HIS A 105 9.56 9.56 -6.69
C HIS A 105 9.28 9.30 -5.22
N LEU A 106 8.01 9.43 -4.81
CA LEU A 106 7.61 8.99 -3.49
C LEU A 106 7.19 7.52 -3.59
N VAL A 107 8.06 6.63 -3.12
CA VAL A 107 7.84 5.18 -3.20
C VAL A 107 7.28 4.69 -1.87
N THR A 108 6.16 3.97 -1.93
CA THR A 108 5.60 3.27 -0.78
C THR A 108 6.13 1.84 -0.76
N TYR A 109 6.75 1.48 0.36
CA TYR A 109 7.29 0.16 0.65
C TYR A 109 6.43 -0.57 1.69
N GLY A 110 6.40 -1.89 1.57
CA GLY A 110 5.86 -2.81 2.57
C GLY A 110 6.93 -3.82 2.98
N CYS A 111 7.17 -3.95 4.28
CA CYS A 111 8.10 -4.92 4.85
C CYS A 111 7.37 -6.12 5.43
N ARG A 112 7.98 -7.31 5.38
CA ARG A 112 7.45 -8.55 5.98
C ARG A 112 7.22 -8.43 7.49
N CYS A 113 7.85 -7.46 8.18
CA CYS A 113 7.54 -7.16 9.58
C CYS A 113 6.16 -6.51 9.80
N GLY A 114 5.35 -6.36 8.75
CA GLY A 114 3.99 -5.80 8.81
C GLY A 114 3.93 -4.29 8.68
N LYS A 115 5.05 -3.61 8.43
CA LYS A 115 5.11 -2.14 8.36
C LYS A 115 5.09 -1.63 6.93
N VAL A 116 4.30 -0.58 6.72
CA VAL A 116 4.18 0.17 5.46
C VAL A 116 4.74 1.57 5.67
N PHE A 117 5.63 2.01 4.80
CA PHE A 117 6.32 3.29 4.91
C PHE A 117 6.69 3.85 3.54
N ALA A 118 6.88 5.17 3.45
CA ALA A 118 7.28 5.86 2.23
C ALA A 118 8.72 6.34 2.33
N LYS A 119 9.41 6.41 1.20
CA LYS A 119 10.71 7.07 1.06
C LYS A 119 10.75 7.83 -0.26
N TYR A 120 11.45 8.96 -0.26
CA TYR A 120 11.81 9.64 -1.49
C TYR A 120 12.97 8.91 -2.16
N GLU A 121 12.75 8.50 -3.40
CA GLU A 121 13.77 8.00 -4.31
C GLU A 121 14.09 9.09 -5.31
N ASN A 122 15.37 9.38 -5.52
CA ASN A 122 15.79 10.35 -6.52
C ASN A 122 15.68 9.74 -7.92
N LEU A 123 15.50 10.59 -8.91
CA LEU A 123 15.73 10.21 -10.30
C LEU A 123 17.25 10.05 -10.46
N ASP A 124 17.71 8.85 -10.80
CA ASP A 124 19.08 8.64 -11.29
C ASP A 124 19.28 9.39 -12.62
#